data_AF-M3J8E6-F1
#
_entry.id   AF-M3J8E6-F1
#
_cell.length_a   1.000
_cell.length_b   1.000
_cell.length_c   1.000
_cell.angle_alpha   90.00
_cell.angle_beta   90.00
_cell.angle_gamma   90.00
#
_symmetry.space_group_name_H-M   'P 1'
#
loop_
_entity.id
_entity.type
_entity.pdbx_description
1 polymer ?
#
loop_
_entity_poly.entity_id
_entity_poly.type
_entity_poly.pdbx_seq_one_letter_code
_entity_poly.pdbx_strand_id
1 'polypeptide(L)'
;MFGLGGASPQISSQQKLQAAEAELDMVTGMFNALVSQCHTKCINKAYNESDLNKQESLCLDRCVSKYFETNVQVGENMQKLGQSGQFMGRR
;
A
#
# COMPACT_ATOMS: atom_id res chain seq x y z
N MET A 1 0.37 19.29 50.62
CA MET A 1 -0.68 19.39 49.59
C MET A 1 -0.08 18.85 48.30
N PHE A 2 -0.54 17.68 47.87
CA PHE A 2 0.13 16.77 46.93
C PHE A 2 0.24 17.34 45.51
N GLY A 3 1.45 17.22 44.91
CA GLY A 3 1.75 17.57 43.52
C GLY A 3 1.33 16.47 42.56
N LEU A 4 0.43 16.80 41.63
CA LEU A 4 0.01 15.98 40.51
C LEU A 4 0.87 16.34 39.28
N GLY A 5 2.05 15.71 39.18
CA GLY A 5 2.84 15.68 37.95
C GLY A 5 2.28 14.60 37.02
N GLY A 6 1.43 15.01 36.08
CA GLY A 6 0.91 14.13 35.04
C GLY A 6 2.04 13.64 34.14
N ALA A 7 2.44 12.37 34.30
CA ALA A 7 3.27 11.66 33.35
C ALA A 7 2.43 11.42 32.09
N SER A 8 2.66 12.22 31.05
CA SER A 8 2.24 11.89 29.70
C SER A 8 2.92 10.57 29.29
N PRO A 9 2.18 9.61 28.69
CA PRO A 9 2.79 8.36 28.24
C PRO A 9 3.83 8.67 27.15
N GLN A 10 5.12 8.57 27.50
CA GLN A 10 6.21 8.62 26.54
C GLN A 10 6.13 7.36 25.67
N ILE A 11 5.70 7.52 24.41
CA ILE A 11 5.83 6.47 23.40
C ILE A 11 7.30 6.06 23.36
N SER A 12 7.59 4.82 23.75
CA SER A 12 8.96 4.32 23.84
C SER A 12 9.64 4.38 22.48
N SER A 13 10.95 4.59 22.45
CA SER A 13 11.74 4.55 21.21
C SER A 13 11.52 3.26 20.43
N GLN A 14 11.22 2.17 21.14
CA GLN A 14 10.94 0.86 20.57
C GLN A 14 9.61 0.81 19.80
N GLN A 15 8.55 1.47 20.30
CA GLN A 15 7.28 1.61 19.57
C GLN A 15 7.43 2.47 18.31
N LYS A 16 8.28 3.51 18.35
CA LYS A 16 8.57 4.33 17.16
C LYS A 16 9.33 3.56 16.08
N LEU A 17 10.28 2.72 16.49
CA LEU A 17 11.03 1.85 15.56
C LEU A 17 10.10 0.80 14.91
N GLN A 18 9.24 0.16 15.70
CA GLN A 18 8.26 -0.81 15.18
C GLN A 18 7.29 -0.19 14.17
N ALA A 19 6.84 1.06 14.42
CA ALA A 19 5.99 1.76 13.47
C ALA A 19 6.73 2.05 12.15
N ALA A 20 8.00 2.46 12.22
CA ALA A 20 8.81 2.70 11.04
C ALA A 20 9.10 1.41 10.25
N GLU A 21 9.35 0.29 10.93
CA GLU A 21 9.50 -1.03 10.29
C GLU A 21 8.23 -1.43 9.54
N ALA A 22 7.06 -1.26 10.17
CA ALA A 22 5.78 -1.56 9.54
C ALA A 22 5.49 -0.69 8.30
N GLU A 23 5.88 0.58 8.32
CA GLU A 23 5.77 1.47 7.15
C GLU A 23 6.65 0.98 5.99
N LEU A 24 7.89 0.56 6.27
CA LEU A 24 8.81 0.03 5.26
C LEU A 24 8.30 -1.28 4.66
N ASP A 25 7.77 -2.18 5.50
CA ASP A 25 7.19 -3.45 5.05
C ASP A 25 5.98 -3.21 4.13
N MET A 26 5.13 -2.24 4.48
CA MET A 26 3.98 -1.86 3.66
C MET A 26 4.41 -1.33 2.29
N VAL A 27 5.37 -0.40 2.24
CA VAL A 27 5.87 0.17 0.98
C VAL A 27 6.52 -0.91 0.11
N THR A 28 7.30 -1.80 0.72
CA THR A 28 7.97 -2.91 0.03
C THR A 28 6.97 -3.89 -0.55
N GLY A 29 5.96 -4.30 0.24
CA GLY A 29 4.88 -5.16 -0.23
C GLY A 29 4.10 -4.54 -1.38
N MET A 30 3.77 -3.26 -1.28
CA MET A 30 3.08 -2.51 -2.32
C MET A 30 3.91 -2.43 -3.62
N PHE A 31 5.21 -2.17 -3.52
CA PHE A 31 6.11 -2.10 -4.67
C PHE A 31 6.18 -3.44 -5.42
N ASN A 32 6.37 -4.55 -4.69
CA ASN A 32 6.45 -5.87 -5.29
C ASN A 32 5.14 -6.26 -6.01
N ALA A 33 4.00 -5.96 -5.38
CA ALA A 33 2.70 -6.18 -6.00
C ALA A 33 2.48 -5.29 -7.24
N LEU A 34 2.88 -4.01 -7.18
CA LEU A 34 2.81 -3.08 -8.32
C LEU A 34 3.61 -3.61 -9.51
N VAL A 35 4.87 -3.98 -9.31
CA VAL A 35 5.75 -4.50 -10.36
C VAL A 35 5.15 -5.76 -10.98
N SER A 36 4.71 -6.71 -10.16
CA SER A 36 4.09 -7.96 -10.65
C SER A 36 2.84 -7.70 -11.51
N GLN A 37 1.96 -6.80 -11.05
CA GLN A 37 0.70 -6.50 -11.73
C GLN A 37 0.93 -5.73 -13.03
N CYS A 38 1.80 -4.72 -13.02
CA CYS A 38 2.09 -3.95 -14.22
C CYS A 38 2.90 -4.73 -15.25
N HIS A 39 3.84 -5.57 -14.81
CA HIS A 39 4.52 -6.49 -15.73
C HIS A 39 3.52 -7.43 -16.41
N THR A 40 2.61 -8.05 -15.64
CA THR A 40 1.59 -8.96 -16.19
C THR A 40 0.62 -8.27 -17.16
N LYS A 41 0.29 -6.99 -16.92
CA LYS A 41 -0.67 -6.24 -17.75
C LYS A 41 -0.05 -5.60 -18.99
N CYS A 42 1.21 -5.20 -18.92
CA CYS A 42 1.82 -4.34 -19.95
C CYS A 42 2.93 -5.01 -20.75
N ILE A 43 3.58 -6.07 -20.25
CA ILE A 43 4.72 -6.69 -20.94
C ILE A 43 4.26 -7.92 -21.72
N ASN A 44 4.60 -7.97 -23.00
CA ASN A 44 4.30 -9.12 -23.85
C ASN A 44 5.32 -10.25 -23.61
N LYS A 45 4.82 -11.46 -23.34
CA LYS A 45 5.64 -12.66 -23.11
C LYS A 45 6.32 -13.22 -24.37
N ALA A 46 6.04 -12.66 -25.55
CA ALA A 46 6.73 -13.02 -26.78
C ALA A 46 8.17 -12.50 -26.83
N TYR A 47 8.50 -11.44 -26.07
CA TYR A 47 9.85 -10.87 -25.94
C TYR A 47 10.59 -10.70 -27.28
N ASN A 48 9.92 -10.08 -28.26
CA ASN A 48 10.48 -9.88 -29.59
C ASN A 48 11.68 -8.91 -29.60
N GLU A 49 11.76 -8.02 -28.61
CA GLU A 49 12.80 -7.01 -28.43
C GLU A 49 13.18 -6.93 -26.94
N SER A 50 14.41 -6.51 -26.64
CA SER A 50 14.93 -6.42 -25.26
C SER A 50 14.50 -5.16 -24.53
N ASP A 51 14.25 -4.09 -25.28
CA ASP A 51 13.90 -2.78 -24.74
C ASP A 51 12.39 -2.59 -24.70
N LEU A 52 11.92 -1.78 -23.76
CA LEU A 52 10.51 -1.41 -23.70
C LEU A 52 10.16 -0.56 -24.92
N ASN A 53 9.19 -1.02 -25.69
CA ASN A 53 8.68 -0.22 -26.79
C ASN A 53 7.80 0.93 -26.25
N LYS A 54 7.50 1.91 -27.11
CA LYS A 54 6.70 3.08 -26.73
C LYS A 54 5.32 2.73 -26.14
N GLN A 55 4.69 1.65 -26.60
CA GLN A 55 3.39 1.22 -26.10
C GLN A 55 3.50 0.61 -24.70
N GLU A 56 4.52 -0.20 -24.45
CA GLU A 56 4.80 -0.78 -23.14
C GLU A 56 5.12 0.32 -22.12
N SER A 57 5.98 1.29 -22.45
CA SER A 57 6.29 2.42 -21.58
C SER A 57 5.05 3.23 -21.21
N LEU A 58 4.22 3.62 -22.20
CA LEU A 58 2.97 4.34 -21.94
C LEU A 58 1.96 3.49 -21.16
N CYS A 59 1.95 2.16 -21.35
CA CYS A 59 1.12 1.25 -20.57
C CYS A 59 1.56 1.22 -19.10
N LEU A 60 2.87 1.14 -18.83
CA LEU A 60 3.42 1.13 -17.48
C LEU A 60 3.04 2.40 -16.71
N ASP A 61 3.20 3.59 -17.30
CA ASP A 61 2.81 4.86 -16.67
C ASP A 61 1.33 4.86 -16.26
N ARG A 62 0.46 4.44 -17.18
CA ARG A 62 -0.99 4.32 -16.93
C ARG A 62 -1.30 3.24 -15.90
N CYS A 63 -0.57 2.14 -15.90
CA CYS A 63 -0.75 1.05 -14.96
C CYS A 63 -0.46 1.50 -13.53
N VAL A 64 0.67 2.18 -13.32
CA VAL A 64 1.04 2.71 -12.01
C VAL A 64 -0.01 3.70 -11.51
N SER A 65 -0.42 4.65 -12.36
CA SER A 65 -1.48 5.62 -12.02
C SER A 65 -2.78 4.93 -11.58
N LYS A 66 -3.25 3.95 -12.36
CA LYS A 66 -4.47 3.18 -12.02
C LYS A 66 -4.32 2.31 -10.78
N TYR A 67 -3.13 1.75 -10.54
CA TYR A 67 -2.86 0.93 -9.37
C TYR A 67 -3.02 1.73 -8.08
N PHE A 68 -2.46 2.94 -8.03
CA PHE A 68 -2.63 3.84 -6.88
C PHE A 68 -4.07 4.32 -6.72
N GLU A 69 -4.73 4.71 -7.82
CA GLU A 69 -6.15 5.08 -7.77
C GLU A 69 -7.01 3.94 -7.20
N THR A 70 -6.76 2.71 -7.65
CA THR A 70 -7.45 1.51 -7.15
C THR A 70 -7.14 1.26 -5.67
N ASN A 71 -5.88 1.39 -5.23
CA ASN A 71 -5.52 1.21 -3.83
C ASN A 71 -6.22 2.21 -2.90
N VAL A 72 -6.34 3.47 -3.31
CA VAL A 72 -7.10 4.49 -2.54
C VAL A 72 -8.57 4.10 -2.44
N GLN A 73 -9.19 3.76 -3.58
CA GLN A 73 -10.61 3.35 -3.60
C GLN A 73 -10.86 2.10 -2.75
N VAL A 74 -9.97 1.11 -2.81
CA VAL A 74 -10.07 -0.09 -1.96
C VAL A 74 -9.95 0.29 -0.49
N GLY A 75 -9.00 1.15 -0.13
CA GLY A 75 -8.84 1.67 1.23
C GLY A 75 -10.10 2.36 1.76
N GLU A 76 -10.69 3.27 0.98
CA GLU A 76 -11.94 3.95 1.33
C GLU A 76 -13.11 2.98 1.52
N ASN A 77 -13.23 1.98 0.62
CA ASN A 77 -14.30 0.98 0.71
C ASN A 77 -14.11 0.08 1.94
N MET A 78 -12.88 -0.33 2.25
CA MET A 78 -12.57 -1.12 3.44
C MET A 78 -12.88 -0.35 4.72
N GLN A 79 -12.58 0.95 4.78
CA GLN A 79 -12.96 1.81 5.91
C GLN A 79 -14.48 1.94 6.06
N LYS A 80 -15.20 2.15 4.96
CA LYS A 80 -16.67 2.20 4.95
C LYS A 80 -17.28 0.88 5.47
N LEU A 81 -16.77 -0.26 5.03
CA LEU A 81 -17.21 -1.59 5.45
C LEU A 81 -16.87 -1.89 6.92
N GLY A 82 -15.71 -1.41 7.40
CA GLY A 82 -15.32 -1.53 8.80
C GLY A 82 -16.25 -0.74 9.73
N GLN A 83 -16.68 0.46 9.31
CA GLN A 83 -17.62 1.29 10.07
C GLN A 83 -19.05 0.74 10.07
N SER A 84 -19.47 0.07 9.00
CA SER A 84 -20.83 -0.50 8.89
C SER A 84 -20.99 -1.84 9.61
N GLY A 85 -19.94 -2.39 10.23
CA GLY A 85 -19.98 -3.69 10.91
C GLY A 85 -20.18 -4.89 9.97
N GLN A 86 -20.24 -4.66 8.67
CA GLN A 86 -20.54 -5.68 7.65
C GLN A 86 -19.41 -6.71 7.52
N PHE A 87 -18.20 -6.37 7.98
CA PHE A 87 -17.07 -7.27 8.07
C PHE A 87 -17.23 -8.35 9.16
N MET A 88 -18.07 -8.12 10.18
CA MET A 88 -18.24 -9.04 11.31
C MET A 88 -19.24 -10.19 11.05
N GLY A 89 -19.94 -10.17 9.91
CA GLY A 89 -21.03 -11.11 9.58
C GLY A 89 -20.75 -12.13 8.48
N ARG A 90 -19.54 -12.18 7.89
CA ARG A 90 -19.18 -13.16 6.85
C ARG A 90 -18.26 -14.24 7.42
N ARG A 91 -18.85 -15.16 8.20
CA ARG A 91 -18.38 -16.54 8.28
C ARG A 91 -19.27 -17.40 7.41
#